data_AF-A0A2E7UCB1-F1
#
_entry.id   AF-A0A2E7UCB1-F1
#
_cell.length_a   1.000
_cell.length_b   1.000
_cell.length_c   1.000
_cell.angle_alpha   90.00
_cell.angle_beta   90.00
_cell.angle_gamma   90.00
#
_symmetry.space_group_name_H-M   'P 1'
#
loop_
_entity.id
_entity.type
_entity.pdbx_description
1 polymer ?
#
loop_
_entity_poly.entity_id
_entity_poly.type
_entity_poly.pdbx_seq_one_letter_code
_entity_poly.pdbx_strand_id
1 'polypeptide(L)'
;MALAHRLGIEEPRYGGSILLRQTGRLRSDSRARWMRFKARQHIAVDRCAFAWRAGVGPLGFIHVEDALDGVTPIGRVAALGMIPLARSEYSVPLLKGEVMRYLAEMPWAPDAILANSELQWEAQGEGRLAVSATIDAIEATVIFHLDETGLPVRVSGRRPRQEGGVFHEREWHGEFGDFRTIEGRLVPHVGRVSWRIEAERVDVWHGRLVAWSISGPKR
;
A
#
# COMPACT_ATOMS: atom_id res chain seq x y z
N MET A 1 5.11 -7.20 -17.66
CA MET A 1 6.53 -7.53 -17.91
C MET A 1 7.48 -6.34 -17.83
N ALA A 2 7.34 -5.27 -18.64
CA ALA A 2 8.33 -4.18 -18.66
C ALA A 2 8.54 -3.50 -17.29
N LEU A 3 7.47 -3.24 -16.53
CA LEU A 3 7.55 -2.68 -15.17
C LEU A 3 8.36 -3.59 -14.22
N ALA A 4 8.14 -4.90 -14.30
CA ALA A 4 8.81 -5.87 -13.46
C ALA A 4 10.34 -5.85 -13.65
N HIS A 5 10.79 -5.87 -14.89
CA HIS A 5 12.22 -5.79 -15.21
C HIS A 5 12.85 -4.47 -14.74
N ARG A 6 12.16 -3.34 -14.88
CA ARG A 6 12.64 -2.04 -14.37
C ARG A 6 12.81 -2.03 -12.85
N LEU A 7 11.99 -2.80 -12.14
CA LEU A 7 12.09 -2.97 -10.69
C LEU A 7 13.09 -4.06 -10.26
N GLY A 8 13.86 -4.62 -11.19
CA GLY A 8 14.91 -5.60 -10.90
C GLY A 8 14.42 -7.05 -10.78
N ILE A 9 13.26 -7.35 -11.36
CA ILE A 9 12.69 -8.70 -11.38
C ILE A 9 13.09 -9.36 -12.70
N GLU A 10 14.06 -10.27 -12.63
CA GLU A 10 14.52 -11.06 -13.79
C GLU A 10 13.68 -12.32 -13.95
N GLU A 11 13.37 -12.99 -12.84
CA GLU A 11 12.55 -14.19 -12.78
C GLU A 11 11.52 -14.08 -11.64
N PRO A 12 10.29 -14.59 -11.82
CA PRO A 12 9.27 -14.63 -10.78
C PRO A 12 9.71 -15.50 -9.61
N ARG A 13 9.49 -15.02 -8.39
CA ARG A 13 9.61 -15.82 -7.16
C ARG A 13 8.21 -16.17 -6.68
N TYR A 14 7.77 -17.41 -6.92
CA TYR A 14 6.41 -17.89 -6.62
C TYR A 14 6.19 -18.22 -5.13
N GLY A 15 6.88 -17.52 -4.23
CA GLY A 15 6.76 -17.75 -2.80
C GLY A 15 7.57 -16.76 -1.98
N GLY A 16 7.05 -16.45 -0.80
CA GLY A 16 7.71 -15.60 0.17
C GLY A 16 6.90 -14.39 0.59
N SER A 17 7.50 -13.61 1.47
CA SER A 17 6.99 -12.33 1.90
C SER A 17 8.11 -11.31 1.94
N ILE A 18 7.76 -10.08 1.57
CA ILE A 18 8.59 -8.92 1.81
C ILE A 18 8.40 -8.48 3.25
N LEU A 19 9.51 -8.29 3.94
CA LEU A 19 9.55 -7.70 5.27
C LEU A 19 10.13 -6.29 5.20
N LEU A 20 9.34 -5.31 5.64
CA LEU A 20 9.71 -3.90 5.72
C LEU A 20 9.82 -3.46 7.19
N ARG A 21 10.77 -2.57 7.45
CA ARG A 21 10.76 -1.69 8.63
C ARG A 21 10.66 -0.26 8.16
N GLN A 22 9.75 0.50 8.75
CA GLN A 22 9.45 1.87 8.36
C GLN A 22 9.50 2.79 9.57
N THR A 23 9.86 4.04 9.33
CA THR A 23 9.64 5.15 10.27
C THR A 23 8.96 6.28 9.53
N GLY A 24 8.23 7.12 10.24
CA GLY A 24 7.57 8.23 9.58
C GLY A 24 6.68 9.04 10.49
N ARG A 25 5.73 9.73 9.87
CA ARG A 25 4.69 10.48 10.55
C ARG A 25 3.34 10.28 9.88
N LEU A 26 2.28 10.35 10.67
CA LEU A 26 0.90 10.19 10.22
C LEU A 26 -0.03 11.16 10.97
N ARG A 27 -1.15 11.58 10.37
CA ARG A 27 -2.24 12.35 10.99
C ARG A 27 -3.62 11.98 10.41
N SER A 28 -4.68 11.99 11.21
CA SER A 28 -6.03 11.55 10.79
C SER A 28 -6.67 12.43 9.71
N ASP A 29 -6.36 13.72 9.72
CA ASP A 29 -6.92 14.73 8.80
C ASP A 29 -6.00 15.97 8.70
N SER A 30 -6.43 16.98 7.95
CA SER A 30 -5.66 18.21 7.72
C SER A 30 -5.42 19.05 8.97
N ARG A 31 -6.30 18.99 9.97
CA ARG A 31 -6.24 19.75 11.23
C ARG A 31 -5.54 18.98 12.34
N ALA A 32 -5.49 17.65 12.24
CA ALA A 32 -4.81 16.80 13.21
C ALA A 32 -3.30 17.01 13.22
N ARG A 33 -2.71 16.88 14.41
CA ARG A 33 -1.25 16.96 14.59
C ARG A 33 -0.58 15.72 14.01
N TRP A 34 0.57 15.92 13.37
CA TRP A 34 1.43 14.83 12.95
C TRP A 34 1.99 14.06 14.15
N MET A 35 1.79 12.75 14.17
CA MET A 35 2.38 11.83 15.13
C MET A 35 3.43 10.98 14.46
N ARG A 36 4.56 10.75 15.14
CA ARG A 36 5.62 9.87 14.64
C ARG A 36 5.20 8.40 14.80
N PHE A 37 5.66 7.55 13.90
CA PHE A 37 5.49 6.11 14.02
C PHE A 37 6.78 5.35 13.72
N LYS A 38 6.87 4.13 14.28
CA LYS A 38 7.76 3.07 13.84
C LYS A 38 6.91 1.86 13.49
N ALA A 39 7.13 1.26 12.32
CA ALA A 39 6.31 0.15 11.85
C ALA A 39 7.14 -1.01 11.31
N ARG A 40 6.55 -2.20 11.38
CA ARG A 40 6.98 -3.42 10.71
C ARG A 40 5.85 -3.87 9.80
N GLN A 41 6.18 -4.24 8.57
CA GLN A 41 5.20 -4.71 7.61
C GLN A 41 5.64 -6.01 6.93
N HIS A 42 4.70 -6.92 6.74
CA HIS A 42 4.84 -8.06 5.84
C HIS A 42 3.92 -7.86 4.65
N ILE A 43 4.40 -8.17 3.44
CA ILE A 43 3.59 -8.16 2.20
C ILE A 43 3.80 -9.51 1.52
N ALA A 44 2.73 -10.24 1.24
CA ALA A 44 2.80 -11.49 0.48
C ALA A 44 3.11 -11.18 -0.99
N VAL A 45 3.87 -12.07 -1.65
CA VAL A 45 4.20 -11.90 -3.08
C VAL A 45 3.26 -12.69 -4.00
N ASP A 46 2.53 -13.66 -3.47
CA ASP A 46 1.73 -14.64 -4.23
C ASP A 46 0.23 -14.39 -4.16
N ARG A 47 -0.23 -13.50 -3.26
CA ARG A 47 -1.63 -13.15 -3.03
C ARG A 47 -1.78 -11.77 -2.41
N CYS A 48 -2.98 -11.20 -2.48
CA CYS A 48 -3.37 -9.93 -1.88
C CYS A 48 -3.44 -10.09 -0.36
N ALA A 49 -2.29 -10.04 0.29
CA ALA A 49 -2.18 -10.11 1.74
C ALA A 49 -1.01 -9.26 2.26
N PHE A 50 -1.24 -8.59 3.39
CA PHE A 50 -0.21 -7.86 4.10
C PHE A 50 -0.57 -7.75 5.59
N ALA A 51 0.43 -7.48 6.42
CA ALA A 51 0.22 -7.16 7.84
C ALA A 51 1.17 -6.02 8.24
N TRP A 52 0.61 -4.88 8.60
CA TRP A 52 1.31 -3.67 9.03
C TRP A 52 1.04 -3.42 10.51
N ARG A 53 2.10 -3.34 11.31
CA ARG A 53 2.04 -3.08 12.75
C ARG A 53 2.89 -1.88 13.10
N ALA A 54 2.33 -0.91 13.81
CA ALA A 54 3.02 0.31 14.19
C ALA A 54 2.85 0.67 15.66
N GLY A 55 3.91 1.24 16.23
CA GLY A 55 3.83 2.06 17.45
C GLY A 55 3.80 3.53 17.05
N VAL A 56 2.77 4.25 17.49
CA VAL A 56 2.49 5.65 17.15
C VAL A 56 2.53 6.52 18.41
N GLY A 57 2.99 7.76 18.26
CA GLY A 57 3.06 8.75 19.34
C GLY A 57 4.37 8.70 20.13
N PRO A 58 4.50 9.54 21.18
CA PRO A 58 5.67 9.54 22.05
C PRO A 58 5.90 8.13 22.62
N LEU A 59 7.12 7.61 22.52
CA LEU A 59 7.50 6.26 22.97
C LEU A 59 6.73 5.08 22.33
N GLY A 60 5.80 5.31 21.40
CA GLY A 60 5.05 4.26 20.71
C GLY A 60 3.90 3.63 21.51
N PHE A 61 3.30 4.37 22.44
CA PHE A 61 2.21 3.86 23.28
C PHE A 61 0.94 3.45 22.53
N ILE A 62 0.68 4.05 21.36
CA ILE A 62 -0.48 3.68 20.55
C ILE A 62 -0.06 2.57 19.60
N HIS A 63 -0.59 1.36 19.80
CA HIS A 63 -0.39 0.26 18.87
C HIS A 63 -1.47 0.25 17.80
N VAL A 64 -1.05 0.16 16.54
CA VAL A 64 -1.95 0.12 15.38
C VAL A 64 -1.60 -1.10 14.54
N GLU A 65 -2.61 -1.90 14.17
CA GLU A 65 -2.45 -3.10 13.34
C GLU A 65 -3.47 -3.06 12.19
N ASP A 66 -2.96 -3.02 10.96
CA ASP A 66 -3.74 -3.01 9.73
C ASP A 66 -3.30 -4.17 8.83
N ALA A 67 -4.23 -5.00 8.39
CA ALA A 67 -3.91 -6.23 7.69
C ALA A 67 -5.02 -6.70 6.75
N LEU A 68 -4.59 -7.39 5.71
CA LEU A 68 -5.41 -8.11 4.74
C LEU A 68 -4.86 -9.54 4.64
N ASP A 69 -5.71 -10.56 4.77
CA ASP A 69 -5.33 -11.96 4.56
C ASP A 69 -6.44 -12.69 3.78
N GLY A 70 -6.37 -12.59 2.45
CA GLY A 70 -7.38 -13.16 1.55
C GLY A 70 -8.79 -12.65 1.87
N VAL A 71 -9.72 -13.59 2.13
CA VAL A 71 -11.15 -13.32 2.37
C VAL A 71 -11.46 -12.82 3.79
N THR A 72 -10.50 -12.87 4.72
CA THR A 72 -10.72 -12.38 6.09
C THR A 72 -9.84 -11.18 6.35
N PRO A 73 -10.38 -9.94 6.37
CA PRO A 73 -9.66 -8.82 6.93
C PRO A 73 -9.52 -9.06 8.45
N ILE A 74 -8.39 -9.64 8.87
CA ILE A 74 -7.98 -9.69 10.28
C ILE A 74 -7.37 -8.32 10.62
N GLY A 75 -8.17 -7.26 10.46
CA GLY A 75 -7.76 -5.90 10.78
C GLY A 75 -8.27 -5.53 12.17
N ARG A 76 -7.39 -5.57 13.18
CA ARG A 76 -7.74 -5.05 14.51
C ARG A 76 -7.83 -3.52 14.52
N VAL A 77 -7.21 -2.79 13.59
CA VAL A 77 -7.32 -1.32 13.44
C VAL A 77 -6.90 -0.87 12.01
N ALA A 78 -7.83 -0.48 11.13
CA ALA A 78 -7.48 0.02 9.78
C ALA A 78 -6.70 1.35 9.85
N ALA A 79 -5.40 1.31 9.59
CA ALA A 79 -4.47 2.40 9.85
C ALA A 79 -4.38 3.40 8.71
N LEU A 80 -4.59 3.00 7.46
CA LEU A 80 -4.47 3.93 6.32
C LEU A 80 -5.81 4.42 5.78
N GLY A 81 -6.90 4.22 6.55
CA GLY A 81 -8.09 5.08 6.64
C GLY A 81 -8.09 6.01 7.88
N MET A 82 -7.06 5.89 8.74
CA MET A 82 -6.53 6.88 9.68
C MET A 82 -7.40 7.38 10.88
N ILE A 83 -8.50 6.67 11.19
CA ILE A 83 -9.02 6.33 12.54
C ILE A 83 -9.73 7.47 13.32
N PRO A 84 -11.01 7.29 13.76
CA PRO A 84 -11.43 6.41 14.88
C PRO A 84 -12.65 5.50 14.58
N LEU A 85 -12.97 4.44 15.34
CA LEU A 85 -12.31 3.54 16.30
C LEU A 85 -13.44 2.65 16.85
N ALA A 86 -13.46 1.38 16.47
CA ALA A 86 -14.11 0.25 17.11
C ALA A 86 -13.53 -0.99 16.41
N ARG A 87 -13.84 -2.21 16.83
CA ARG A 87 -13.75 -3.34 15.90
C ARG A 87 -14.49 -2.93 14.62
N SER A 88 -13.77 -2.59 13.56
CA SER A 88 -14.40 -2.32 12.27
C SER A 88 -14.89 -3.68 11.82
N GLU A 89 -16.18 -3.94 12.04
CA GLU A 89 -16.83 -5.12 11.49
C GLU A 89 -16.59 -5.12 9.98
N TYR A 90 -16.42 -6.32 9.43
CA TYR A 90 -16.24 -6.51 8.00
C TYR A 90 -17.26 -5.68 7.21
N SER A 91 -16.78 -4.95 6.20
CA SER A 91 -17.67 -4.29 5.25
C SER A 91 -17.03 -4.27 3.86
N VAL A 92 -17.86 -4.31 2.83
CA VAL A 92 -17.44 -4.26 1.42
C VAL A 92 -16.52 -3.06 1.14
N PRO A 93 -16.82 -1.82 1.60
CA PRO A 93 -15.94 -0.68 1.39
C PRO A 93 -14.58 -0.81 2.09
N LEU A 94 -14.55 -1.42 3.28
CA LEU A 94 -13.31 -1.67 4.01
C LEU A 94 -12.42 -2.66 3.25
N LEU A 95 -12.97 -3.81 2.83
CA LEU A 95 -12.23 -4.80 2.06
C LEU A 95 -11.68 -4.20 0.76
N LYS A 96 -12.51 -3.46 0.00
CA LYS A 96 -12.06 -2.72 -1.19
C LYS A 96 -10.88 -1.80 -0.87
N GLY A 97 -10.97 -1.04 0.23
CA GLY A 97 -9.91 -0.13 0.67
C GLY A 97 -8.59 -0.85 0.98
N GLU A 98 -8.63 -2.04 1.58
CA GLU A 98 -7.42 -2.80 1.89
C GLU A 98 -6.83 -3.51 0.67
N VAL A 99 -7.65 -4.00 -0.27
CA VAL A 99 -7.15 -4.51 -1.57
C VAL A 99 -6.49 -3.37 -2.34
N MET A 100 -7.10 -2.18 -2.41
CA MET A 100 -6.48 -1.02 -3.04
C MET A 100 -5.15 -0.63 -2.38
N ARG A 101 -5.04 -0.77 -1.06
CA ARG A 101 -3.78 -0.53 -0.35
C ARG A 101 -2.70 -1.53 -0.77
N TYR A 102 -3.01 -2.81 -0.77
CA TYR A 102 -2.09 -3.85 -1.26
C TYR A 102 -1.61 -3.52 -2.68
N LEU A 103 -2.53 -3.24 -3.60
CA LEU A 103 -2.22 -2.90 -4.99
C LEU A 103 -1.34 -1.65 -5.11
N ALA A 104 -1.55 -0.63 -4.28
CA ALA A 104 -0.75 0.58 -4.31
C ALA A 104 0.69 0.37 -3.84
N GLU A 105 0.92 -0.60 -2.96
CA GLU A 105 2.23 -0.87 -2.35
C GLU A 105 3.14 -1.79 -3.18
N MET A 106 2.75 -2.15 -4.42
CA MET A 106 3.55 -2.97 -5.33
C MET A 106 4.99 -2.47 -5.54
N PRO A 107 5.31 -1.16 -5.55
CA PRO A 107 6.71 -0.71 -5.60
C PRO A 107 7.57 -1.16 -4.42
N TRP A 108 6.96 -1.47 -3.26
CA TRP A 108 7.65 -2.07 -2.12
C TRP A 108 7.68 -3.61 -2.16
N ALA A 109 6.81 -4.24 -2.96
CA ALA A 109 6.77 -5.68 -3.18
C ALA A 109 6.85 -6.02 -4.68
N PRO A 110 7.95 -5.64 -5.37
CA PRO A 110 8.03 -5.73 -6.82
C PRO A 110 7.81 -7.16 -7.32
N ASP A 111 8.36 -8.19 -6.67
CA ASP A 111 8.20 -9.60 -7.04
C ASP A 111 6.73 -10.03 -7.22
N ALA A 112 5.78 -9.39 -6.53
CA ALA A 112 4.35 -9.67 -6.66
C ALA A 112 3.79 -9.37 -8.06
N ILE A 113 4.42 -8.45 -8.82
CA ILE A 113 3.98 -8.06 -10.16
C ILE A 113 3.97 -9.26 -11.13
N LEU A 114 4.88 -10.22 -10.94
CA LEU A 114 4.94 -11.44 -11.76
C LEU A 114 4.43 -12.68 -11.02
N ALA A 115 4.52 -12.72 -9.69
CA ALA A 115 4.22 -13.91 -8.91
C ALA A 115 2.75 -13.99 -8.45
N ASN A 116 2.05 -12.87 -8.31
CA ASN A 116 0.67 -12.86 -7.83
C ASN A 116 -0.30 -13.03 -9.00
N SER A 117 -0.95 -14.20 -9.08
CA SER A 117 -1.93 -14.54 -10.11
C SER A 117 -3.30 -13.88 -9.95
N GLU A 118 -3.57 -13.22 -8.82
CA GLU A 118 -4.80 -12.47 -8.58
C GLU A 118 -4.77 -11.09 -9.25
N LEU A 119 -3.60 -10.64 -9.71
CA LEU A 119 -3.42 -9.34 -10.34
C LEU A 119 -3.79 -9.37 -11.82
N GLN A 120 -4.61 -8.41 -12.23
CA GLN A 120 -4.89 -8.12 -13.62
C GLN A 120 -4.29 -6.77 -13.98
N TRP A 121 -3.55 -6.72 -15.08
CA TRP A 121 -2.84 -5.52 -15.52
C TRP A 121 -3.39 -5.03 -16.86
N GLU A 122 -3.63 -3.73 -16.96
CA GLU A 122 -4.10 -3.06 -18.17
C GLU A 122 -3.25 -1.81 -18.43
N ALA A 123 -2.76 -1.66 -19.67
CA ALA A 123 -2.10 -0.42 -20.09
C ALA A 123 -3.16 0.62 -20.51
N GLN A 124 -3.13 1.81 -19.91
CA GLN A 124 -4.13 2.87 -20.15
C GLN A 124 -3.57 4.05 -20.95
N GLY A 125 -2.58 3.79 -21.81
CA GLY A 125 -1.87 4.80 -22.58
C GLY A 125 -0.51 5.19 -21.98
N GLU A 126 0.05 6.31 -22.45
CA GLU A 126 1.41 6.72 -22.12
C GLU A 126 1.62 6.90 -20.61
N GLY A 127 2.58 6.14 -20.06
CA GLY A 127 2.98 6.24 -18.66
C GLY A 127 1.91 5.81 -17.65
N ARG A 128 0.84 5.10 -18.05
CA ARG A 128 -0.25 4.71 -17.14
C ARG A 128 -0.53 3.21 -17.17
N LEU A 129 -0.50 2.59 -16.00
CA LEU A 129 -0.79 1.16 -15.82
C LEU A 129 -1.87 1.00 -14.74
N ALA A 130 -3.01 0.44 -15.09
CA ALA A 130 -3.98 -0.01 -14.12
C ALA A 130 -3.61 -1.41 -13.64
N VAL A 131 -3.74 -1.62 -12.33
CA VAL A 131 -3.73 -2.96 -11.73
C VAL A 131 -5.01 -3.14 -10.94
N SER A 132 -5.67 -4.28 -11.12
CA SER A 132 -6.85 -4.68 -10.37
C SER A 132 -6.69 -6.06 -9.76
N ALA A 133 -7.51 -6.33 -8.74
CA ALA A 133 -7.71 -7.65 -8.16
C ALA A 133 -9.16 -7.78 -7.69
N THR A 134 -9.70 -9.00 -7.81
CA THR A 134 -11.06 -9.32 -7.38
C THR A 134 -11.02 -10.32 -6.24
N ILE A 135 -11.43 -9.89 -5.06
CA ILE A 135 -11.45 -10.70 -3.83
C ILE A 135 -12.88 -10.73 -3.32
N ASP A 136 -13.47 -11.92 -3.13
CA ASP A 136 -14.85 -12.05 -2.63
C ASP A 136 -15.89 -11.25 -3.45
N ALA A 137 -15.80 -11.35 -4.78
CA ALA A 137 -16.59 -10.56 -5.74
C ALA A 137 -16.41 -9.03 -5.67
N ILE A 138 -15.45 -8.54 -4.89
CA ILE A 138 -15.12 -7.11 -4.79
C ILE A 138 -13.90 -6.83 -5.66
N GLU A 139 -14.12 -6.06 -6.71
CA GLU A 139 -13.04 -5.54 -7.55
C GLU A 139 -12.47 -4.24 -6.98
N ALA A 140 -11.16 -4.18 -6.90
CA ALA A 140 -10.40 -2.99 -6.54
C ALA A 140 -9.35 -2.70 -7.60
N THR A 141 -9.17 -1.43 -7.94
CA THR A 141 -8.26 -0.98 -9.00
C THR A 141 -7.49 0.24 -8.55
N VAL A 142 -6.19 0.30 -8.86
CA VAL A 142 -5.36 1.51 -8.74
C VAL A 142 -4.63 1.75 -10.05
N ILE A 143 -4.24 3.00 -10.28
CA ILE A 143 -3.53 3.43 -11.49
C ILE A 143 -2.13 3.90 -11.08
N PHE A 144 -1.11 3.22 -11.57
CA PHE A 144 0.27 3.67 -11.51
C PHE A 144 0.56 4.67 -12.63
N HIS A 145 1.28 5.73 -12.25
CA HIS A 145 1.81 6.73 -13.17
C HIS A 145 3.32 6.58 -13.19
N LEU A 146 3.84 6.26 -14.36
CA LEU A 146 5.24 6.05 -14.62
C LEU A 146 5.90 7.38 -14.99
N ASP A 147 7.15 7.58 -14.57
CA ASP A 147 7.98 8.66 -15.10
C ASP A 147 8.56 8.31 -16.48
N GLU A 148 9.35 9.21 -17.05
CA GLU A 148 10.02 9.02 -18.35
C GLU A 148 10.97 7.82 -18.36
N THR A 149 11.47 7.41 -17.19
CA THR A 149 12.31 6.22 -17.02
C THR A 149 11.49 4.94 -16.81
N GLY A 150 10.16 5.05 -16.81
CA GLY A 150 9.22 3.96 -16.63
C GLY A 150 9.07 3.49 -15.17
N LEU A 151 9.52 4.28 -14.19
CA LEU A 151 9.38 3.95 -12.77
C LEU A 151 8.03 4.41 -12.21
N PRO A 152 7.36 3.61 -11.35
CA PRO A 152 6.07 3.96 -10.78
C PRO A 152 6.23 4.99 -9.66
N VAL A 153 6.32 6.28 -10.01
CA VAL A 153 6.55 7.37 -9.05
C VAL A 153 5.28 7.83 -8.35
N ARG A 154 4.10 7.54 -8.90
CA ARG A 154 2.80 7.87 -8.30
C ARG A 154 1.80 6.76 -8.50
N VAL A 155 0.84 6.67 -7.58
CA VAL A 155 -0.34 5.80 -7.68
C VAL A 155 -1.58 6.59 -7.30
N SER A 156 -2.71 6.31 -7.95
CA SER A 156 -3.98 6.97 -7.66
C SER A 156 -5.17 6.03 -7.80
N GLY A 157 -6.24 6.31 -7.06
CA GLY A 157 -7.53 5.66 -7.24
C GLY A 157 -8.64 6.42 -6.51
N ARG A 158 -9.88 5.91 -6.63
CA ARG A 158 -10.96 6.31 -5.73
C ARG A 158 -11.09 5.26 -4.66
N ARG A 159 -10.66 5.60 -3.45
CA ARG A 159 -10.61 4.68 -2.31
C ARG A 159 -11.73 5.02 -1.33
N PRO A 160 -12.45 4.03 -0.79
CA PRO A 160 -13.39 4.28 0.30
C PRO A 160 -12.69 4.89 1.52
N ARG A 161 -13.26 5.99 2.03
CA ARG A 161 -12.83 6.68 3.23
C ARG A 161 -14.01 6.83 4.18
N GLN A 162 -13.82 6.48 5.45
CA GLN A 162 -14.86 6.65 6.45
C GLN A 162 -14.93 8.11 6.92
N GLU A 163 -16.09 8.73 6.77
CA GLU A 163 -16.40 10.10 7.18
C GLU A 163 -17.75 10.08 7.90
N GLY A 164 -17.81 10.51 9.16
CA GLY A 164 -19.06 10.51 9.93
C GLY A 164 -19.71 9.12 10.09
N GLY A 165 -18.93 8.04 10.07
CA GLY A 165 -19.42 6.66 10.18
C GLY A 165 -19.82 6.02 8.85
N VAL A 166 -19.87 6.77 7.75
CA VAL A 166 -20.23 6.29 6.41
C VAL A 166 -19.00 6.28 5.50
N PHE A 167 -18.93 5.35 4.55
CA PHE A 167 -17.86 5.31 3.56
C PHE A 167 -18.19 6.16 2.34
N HIS A 168 -17.25 7.02 1.94
CA HIS A 168 -17.30 7.81 0.72
C HIS A 168 -16.09 7.50 -0.15
N GLU A 169 -16.31 7.36 -1.46
CA GLU A 169 -15.24 7.27 -2.43
C GLU A 169 -14.53 8.63 -2.55
N ARG A 170 -13.23 8.66 -2.25
CA ARG A 170 -12.40 9.87 -2.30
C ARG A 170 -11.18 9.63 -3.18
N GLU A 171 -10.73 10.67 -3.88
CA GLU A 171 -9.46 10.59 -4.60
C GLU A 171 -8.34 10.36 -3.58
N TRP A 172 -7.56 9.34 -3.85
CA TRP A 172 -6.52 8.85 -2.98
C TRP A 172 -5.26 8.70 -3.80
N HIS A 173 -4.14 9.17 -3.26
CA HIS A 173 -2.88 9.19 -3.97
C HIS A 173 -1.75 8.68 -3.10
N GLY A 174 -0.85 7.93 -3.72
CA GLY A 174 0.46 7.60 -3.21
C GLY A 174 1.55 8.21 -4.09
N GLU A 175 2.66 8.58 -3.47
CA GLU A 175 3.88 9.02 -4.17
C GLU A 175 5.08 8.24 -3.63
N PHE A 176 6.00 7.93 -4.54
CA PHE A 176 7.21 7.18 -4.27
C PHE A 176 8.42 7.99 -4.71
N GLY A 177 9.52 7.84 -3.99
CA GLY A 177 10.78 8.49 -4.35
C GLY A 177 11.97 7.80 -3.73
N ASP A 178 13.15 8.30 -4.06
CA ASP A 178 14.42 7.77 -3.57
C ASP A 178 14.51 6.25 -3.83
N PHE A 179 14.32 5.87 -5.09
CA PHE A 179 14.44 4.48 -5.52
C PHE A 179 15.89 4.02 -5.37
N ARG A 180 16.12 2.92 -4.67
CA ARG A 180 17.46 2.33 -4.52
C ARG A 180 17.38 0.82 -4.65
N THR A 181 18.48 0.24 -5.11
CA THR A 181 18.60 -1.21 -5.26
C THR A 181 18.90 -1.87 -3.91
N ILE A 182 18.05 -2.81 -3.49
CA ILE A 182 18.26 -3.69 -2.33
C ILE A 182 18.03 -5.12 -2.80
N GLU A 183 18.99 -6.01 -2.57
CA GLU A 183 18.92 -7.43 -3.00
C GLU A 183 18.51 -7.62 -4.48
N GLY A 184 18.98 -6.70 -5.36
CA GLY A 184 18.68 -6.70 -6.79
C GLY A 184 17.30 -6.14 -7.15
N ARG A 185 16.50 -5.67 -6.19
CA ARG A 185 15.19 -5.04 -6.43
C ARG A 185 15.31 -3.53 -6.30
N LEU A 186 14.73 -2.78 -7.22
CA LEU A 186 14.66 -1.33 -7.13
C LEU A 186 13.42 -0.93 -6.33
N VAL A 187 13.62 -0.35 -5.15
CA VAL A 187 12.57 -0.12 -4.15
C VAL A 187 12.59 1.34 -3.69
N PRO A 188 11.43 2.02 -3.58
CA PRO A 188 11.38 3.40 -3.10
C PRO A 188 11.65 3.46 -1.60
N HIS A 189 12.57 4.35 -1.20
CA HIS A 189 12.92 4.55 0.21
C HIS A 189 12.05 5.57 0.92
N VAL A 190 11.31 6.39 0.18
CA VAL A 190 10.34 7.32 0.76
C VAL A 190 8.98 7.15 0.09
N GLY A 191 7.93 7.38 0.87
CA GLY A 191 6.58 7.41 0.34
C GLY A 191 5.72 8.47 1.02
N ARG A 192 4.68 8.91 0.32
CA ARG A 192 3.64 9.81 0.85
C ARG A 192 2.27 9.29 0.47
N VAL A 193 1.28 9.49 1.33
CA VAL A 193 -0.12 9.22 1.05
C VAL A 193 -0.94 10.46 1.34
N SER A 194 -1.84 10.78 0.42
CA SER A 194 -2.72 11.93 0.51
C SER A 194 -4.13 11.60 0.04
N TRP A 195 -5.09 12.37 0.54
CA TRP A 195 -6.47 12.36 0.09
C TRP A 195 -6.79 13.70 -0.57
N ARG A 196 -7.66 13.70 -1.58
CA ARG A 196 -8.36 14.91 -1.99
C ARG A 196 -9.63 15.03 -1.18
N ILE A 197 -9.69 16.05 -0.34
CA ILE A 197 -10.83 16.38 0.51
C ILE A 197 -11.29 17.74 0.02
N GLU A 198 -12.53 17.79 -0.48
CA GLU A 198 -13.04 18.97 -1.20
C GLU A 198 -12.12 19.31 -2.39
N ALA A 199 -11.56 20.52 -2.45
CA ALA A 199 -10.62 20.94 -3.49
C ALA A 199 -9.14 20.81 -3.09
N GLU A 200 -8.86 20.43 -1.84
CA GLU A 200 -7.50 20.42 -1.29
C GLU A 200 -6.90 19.01 -1.23
N ARG A 201 -5.59 18.94 -1.48
CA ARG A 201 -4.81 17.72 -1.26
C ARG A 201 -4.25 17.74 0.15
N VAL A 202 -4.60 16.71 0.92
CA VAL A 202 -4.23 16.59 2.33
C VAL A 202 -3.33 15.38 2.50
N ASP A 203 -2.05 15.63 2.75
CA ASP A 203 -1.10 14.60 3.15
C ASP A 203 -1.47 14.05 4.52
N VAL A 204 -1.54 12.74 4.66
CA VAL A 204 -1.91 12.07 5.90
C VAL A 204 -0.84 11.10 6.39
N TRP A 205 0.06 10.64 5.51
CA TRP A 205 1.15 9.75 5.88
C TRP A 205 2.41 10.08 5.11
N HIS A 206 3.55 10.17 5.80
CA HIS A 206 4.89 10.19 5.22
C HIS A 206 5.71 9.09 5.86
N GLY A 207 6.32 8.23 5.05
CA GLY A 207 7.16 7.14 5.53
C GLY A 207 8.50 7.09 4.83
N ARG A 208 9.45 6.50 5.54
CA ARG A 208 10.77 6.15 5.04
C ARG A 208 11.05 4.69 5.39
N LEU A 209 11.59 3.97 4.42
CA LEU A 209 12.09 2.61 4.56
C LEU A 209 13.41 2.61 5.35
N VAL A 210 13.47 1.78 6.38
CA VAL A 210 14.64 1.59 7.25
C VAL A 210 15.34 0.27 6.94
N ALA A 211 14.56 -0.76 6.66
CA ALA A 211 15.05 -2.06 6.23
C ALA A 211 14.03 -2.70 5.28
N TRP A 212 14.54 -3.49 4.35
CA TRP A 212 13.80 -4.27 3.38
C TRP A 212 14.50 -5.61 3.22
N SER A 213 13.74 -6.69 3.17
CA SER A 213 14.26 -8.03 2.87
C SER A 213 13.14 -8.86 2.27
N ILE A 214 13.49 -9.76 1.35
CA ILE A 214 12.57 -10.81 0.90
C ILE A 214 12.89 -12.11 1.63
N SER A 215 11.86 -12.76 2.17
CA SER A 215 12.00 -14.03 2.89
C SER A 215 11.10 -15.10 2.26
N GLY A 216 11.52 -16.36 2.27
CA GLY A 216 10.76 -17.48 1.68
C GLY A 216 11.58 -18.29 0.67
N PRO A 217 11.17 -19.52 0.36
CA PRO A 217 11.88 -20.35 -0.61
C PRO A 217 11.76 -19.74 -2.00
N LYS A 218 12.91 -19.58 -2.69
CA LYS A 218 12.91 -19.51 -4.16
C LYS A 218 12.42 -20.88 -4.63
N ARG A 219 11.16 -21.01 -4.99
CA ARG A 219 10.67 -22.20 -5.70
C ARG A 219 10.73 -21.91 -7.20
#